data_AF-A0A645H688-F1
#
_entry.id   AF-A0A645H688-F1
#
_cell.length_a   1.000
_cell.length_b   1.000
_cell.length_c   1.000
_cell.angle_alpha   90.00
_cell.angle_beta   90.00
_cell.angle_gamma   90.00
#
_symmetry.space_group_name_H-M   'P 1'
#
loop_
_entity.id
_entity.type
_entity.pdbx_description
1 polymer ?
#
loop_
_entity_poly.entity_id
_entity_poly.type
_entity_poly.pdbx_seq_one_letter_code
_entity_poly.pdbx_strand_id
1 'polypeptide(L)'
;MKEKISKSDFEIAIIGAGAYGLALGAYIKSLGKQAIHMGGATQLLFGIKGTRWDKHDFISNLYNENWIRPSENEIYKGANNVEGGCYW
;
A
#
# COMPACT_ATOMS: atom_id res chain seq x y z
N MET A 1 15.06 -4.92 -2.59
CA MET A 1 14.14 -3.87 -3.08
C MET A 1 14.88 -2.80 -3.87
N LYS A 2 15.90 -2.13 -3.31
CA LYS A 2 16.69 -1.09 -4.01
C LYS A 2 17.20 -1.50 -5.39
N GLU A 3 17.82 -2.69 -5.50
CA GLU A 3 18.28 -3.21 -6.80
C GLU A 3 17.15 -3.37 -7.83
N LYS A 4 15.96 -3.82 -7.40
CA LYS A 4 14.79 -3.93 -8.28
C LYS A 4 14.32 -2.56 -8.72
N ILE A 5 14.24 -1.59 -7.80
CA ILE A 5 13.89 -0.20 -8.08
C ILE A 5 14.81 0.37 -9.17
N SER A 6 16.12 0.21 -9.05
CA SER A 6 17.08 0.77 -10.02
C SER A 6 17.01 0.14 -11.41
N LYS A 7 16.44 -1.05 -11.53
CA LYS A 7 16.23 -1.75 -12.80
C LYS A 7 14.85 -1.47 -13.40
N SER A 8 13.94 -0.85 -12.64
CA SER A 8 12.61 -0.49 -13.12
C SER A 8 12.63 0.85 -13.83
N ASP A 9 11.88 0.95 -14.93
CA ASP A 9 11.63 2.21 -15.61
C ASP A 9 10.39 2.90 -15.02
N PHE A 10 10.58 4.05 -14.36
CA PHE A 10 9.51 4.85 -13.77
C PHE A 10 9.98 6.29 -13.51
N GLU A 11 9.02 7.21 -13.37
CA GLU A 11 9.28 8.61 -12.97
C GLU A 11 8.83 8.90 -11.53
N ILE A 12 7.70 8.32 -11.13
CA ILE A 12 7.06 8.51 -9.83
C ILE A 12 6.77 7.16 -9.21
N ALA A 13 7.15 6.98 -7.94
CA ALA A 13 6.82 5.78 -7.17
C ALA A 13 5.80 6.09 -6.07
N ILE A 14 4.71 5.32 -6.03
CA ILE A 14 3.76 5.32 -4.91
C ILE A 14 4.16 4.20 -3.95
N ILE A 15 4.31 4.53 -2.66
CA ILE A 15 4.92 3.63 -1.67
C ILE A 15 3.92 3.30 -0.56
N GLY A 16 3.47 2.04 -0.55
CA GLY A 16 2.71 1.41 0.52
C GLY A 16 3.54 0.31 1.21
N ALA A 17 4.57 0.69 1.97
CA ALA A 17 5.57 -0.25 2.49
C ALA A 17 5.86 -0.09 4.00
N GLY A 18 4.86 0.33 4.78
CA GLY A 18 4.94 0.45 6.24
C GLY A 18 6.24 1.11 6.73
N ALA A 19 6.93 0.47 7.67
CA ALA A 19 8.20 0.94 8.24
C ALA A 19 9.32 1.17 7.20
N TYR A 20 9.28 0.48 6.06
CA TYR A 20 10.27 0.64 5.00
C TYR A 20 10.01 1.85 4.10
N GLY A 21 8.81 2.44 4.16
CA GLY A 21 8.35 3.45 3.21
C GLY A 21 9.28 4.66 3.08
N LEU A 22 9.75 5.19 4.21
CA LEU A 22 10.66 6.34 4.22
C LEU A 22 12.05 6.00 3.66
N ALA A 23 12.62 4.86 4.04
CA ALA A 23 13.93 4.44 3.54
C ALA A 23 13.91 4.14 2.03
N LEU A 24 12.81 3.58 1.53
CA LEU A 24 12.59 3.37 0.09
C LEU A 24 12.39 4.70 -0.64
N GLY A 25 11.57 5.60 -0.10
CA GLY A 25 11.36 6.93 -0.66
C GLY A 25 12.64 7.76 -0.75
N ALA A 26 13.48 7.72 0.29
CA ALA A 26 14.80 8.36 0.30
C ALA A 26 15.71 7.80 -0.80
N TYR A 27 15.70 6.47 -0.99
CA TYR A 27 16.45 5.85 -2.08
C TYR A 27 15.96 6.28 -3.46
N ILE A 28 14.65 6.24 -3.71
CA ILE A 28 14.04 6.67 -4.98
C ILE A 28 14.40 8.14 -5.26
N LYS A 29 14.31 9.01 -4.26
CA LYS A 29 14.71 10.42 -4.39
C LYS A 29 16.18 10.58 -4.76
N SER A 30 17.08 9.74 -4.22
CA SER A 30 18.51 9.77 -4.56
C SER A 30 18.81 9.40 -6.02
N LEU A 31 17.87 8.72 -6.70
CA LEU A 31 17.95 8.43 -8.14
C LEU A 31 17.42 9.58 -9.02
N GLY A 32 17.05 10.73 -8.42
CA GLY A 32 16.43 11.86 -9.12
C GLY A 32 14.95 11.65 -9.47
N LYS A 33 14.31 10.62 -8.91
CA LYS A 33 12.91 10.26 -9.15
C LYS A 33 12.00 10.76 -8.03
N GLN A 34 10.69 10.83 -8.30
CA GLN A 34 9.71 11.25 -7.30
C GLN A 34 9.18 10.05 -6.49
N ALA A 35 8.92 10.28 -5.20
CA ALA A 35 8.38 9.28 -4.29
C ALA A 35 7.22 9.86 -3.47
N ILE A 36 6.08 9.17 -3.48
CA ILE A 36 4.89 9.52 -2.69
C ILE A 36 4.66 8.39 -1.68
N HIS A 37 4.93 8.66 -0.41
CA HIS A 37 4.70 7.70 0.66
C HIS A 37 3.28 7.84 1.21
N MET A 38 2.44 6.81 1.01
CA MET A 38 1.03 6.80 1.44
C MET A 38 0.72 5.69 2.45
N GLY A 39 1.66 4.79 2.70
CA GLY A 39 1.48 3.70 3.66
C GLY A 39 0.29 2.80 3.30
N GLY A 40 -0.49 2.40 4.30
CA GLY A 40 -1.62 1.49 4.08
C GLY A 40 -2.76 2.02 3.22
N ALA A 41 -2.83 3.34 3.00
CA ALA A 41 -3.83 3.97 2.14
C ALA A 41 -3.56 3.73 0.65
N THR A 42 -2.36 3.28 0.26
CA THR A 42 -2.02 2.97 -1.14
C THR A 42 -3.01 1.98 -1.77
N GLN A 43 -3.54 1.03 -1.00
CA GLN A 43 -4.49 0.02 -1.48
C GLN A 43 -5.81 0.62 -1.99
N LEU A 44 -6.23 1.77 -1.44
CA LEU A 44 -7.47 2.45 -1.82
C LEU A 44 -7.41 2.99 -3.25
N LEU A 45 -6.22 3.29 -3.76
CA LEU A 45 -6.02 3.73 -5.15
C LEU A 45 -6.34 2.63 -6.16
N PHE A 46 -6.34 1.36 -5.73
CA PHE A 46 -6.53 0.19 -6.57
C PHE A 46 -7.85 -0.53 -6.27
N GLY A 47 -8.75 0.10 -5.50
CA GLY A 47 -10.03 -0.51 -5.14
C GLY A 47 -9.91 -1.71 -4.21
N ILE A 48 -8.88 -1.77 -3.37
CA ILE A 48 -8.70 -2.86 -2.41
C ILE A 48 -9.26 -2.43 -1.06
N LYS A 49 -10.24 -3.19 -0.57
CA LYS A 49 -10.87 -3.02 0.74
C LYS A 49 -9.97 -3.61 1.82
N GLY A 50 -9.99 -2.99 3.00
CA GLY A 50 -9.33 -3.49 4.19
C GLY A 50 -10.13 -3.10 5.43
N THR A 51 -10.06 -3.92 6.47
CA THR A 51 -10.90 -3.77 7.68
C THR A 51 -10.78 -2.39 8.34
N ARG A 52 -9.63 -1.71 8.22
CA ARG A 52 -9.42 -0.32 8.66
C ARG A 52 -10.44 0.66 8.07
N TRP A 53 -10.80 0.46 6.81
CA TRP A 53 -11.54 1.43 6.02
C TRP A 53 -13.04 1.17 6.01
N ASP A 54 -13.47 -0.04 6.38
CA ASP A 54 -14.87 -0.47 6.35
C ASP A 54 -15.80 0.40 7.19
N LYS A 55 -15.28 0.96 8.30
CA LYS A 55 -16.04 1.83 9.22
C LYS A 55 -15.57 3.29 9.17
N HIS A 56 -14.74 3.66 8.21
CA HIS A 56 -14.27 5.03 8.09
C HIS A 56 -15.36 5.91 7.48
N ASP A 57 -15.75 6.99 8.16
CA ASP A 57 -16.90 7.86 7.84
C ASP A 57 -17.01 8.40 6.40
N PHE A 58 -15.92 8.35 5.63
CA PHE A 58 -15.84 8.86 4.28
C PHE A 58 -15.42 7.77 3.30
N ILE A 59 -14.32 7.06 3.60
CA ILE A 59 -13.74 6.07 2.69
C ILE A 59 -14.69 4.91 2.42
N SER A 60 -15.43 4.42 3.43
CA SER A 60 -16.36 3.30 3.24
C SER A 60 -17.47 3.64 2.23
N ASN A 61 -17.85 4.91 2.14
CA ASN A 61 -18.85 5.40 1.18
C ASN A 61 -18.32 5.48 -0.26
N LEU A 62 -17.00 5.36 -0.48
CA LEU A 62 -16.39 5.34 -1.81
C LEU A 62 -16.34 3.94 -2.43
N TYR A 63 -16.66 2.89 -1.65
CA TYR A 63 -16.67 1.52 -2.14
C TYR A 63 -17.72 1.34 -3.24
N ASN A 64 -17.38 0.55 -4.25
CA ASN A 64 -18.31 0.14 -5.32
C ASN A 64 -18.15 -1.36 -5.64
N GLU A 65 -18.87 -1.84 -6.65
CA GLU A 65 -18.89 -3.24 -7.08
C GLU A 65 -17.54 -3.77 -7.58
N ASN A 66 -16.64 -2.87 -8.02
CA ASN A 66 -15.31 -3.22 -8.52
C ASN A 66 -14.27 -3.33 -7.40
N TRP A 67 -14.61 -2.94 -6.16
CA TRP A 67 -13.68 -3.02 -5.05
C TRP A 67 -13.68 -4.41 -4.41
N ILE A 68 -12.49 -5.00 -4.28
CA ILE A 68 -12.29 -6.37 -3.80
C ILE A 68 -11.54 -6.41 -2.47
N ARG A 69 -11.58 -7.57 -1.79
CA ARG A 69 -10.67 -7.87 -0.69
C ARG A 69 -9.52 -8.76 -1.20
N PRO A 70 -8.34 -8.72 -0.56
CA PRO A 70 -7.29 -9.69 -0.84
C PRO A 70 -7.82 -11.13 -0.72
N SER A 71 -7.39 -12.00 -1.62
CA SER A 71 -7.70 -13.42 -1.55
C SER A 71 -7.03 -14.09 -0.34
N GLU A 72 -7.54 -15.23 0.12
CA GLU A 72 -6.98 -15.93 1.30
C GLU A 72 -5.49 -16.25 1.15
N ASN A 73 -5.03 -16.56 -0.06
CA ASN A 73 -3.62 -16.83 -0.38
C ASN A 73 -2.74 -15.56 -0.45
N GLU A 74 -3.33 -14.37 -0.46
CA GLU A 74 -2.62 -13.08 -0.36
C GLU A 74 -2.56 -12.57 1.09
N ILE A 75 -3.31 -13.19 2.00
CA ILE A 75 -3.25 -12.92 3.43
C ILE A 75 -2.17 -13.82 4.03
N TYR A 76 -1.05 -13.22 4.43
CA TYR A 76 0.04 -13.99 5.03
C TYR A 76 -0.33 -14.52 6.42
N LYS A 77 0.25 -15.66 6.80
CA LYS A 77 0.05 -16.26 8.13
C LYS A 77 0.55 -15.32 9.22
N GLY A 78 -0.38 -14.78 10.02
CA GLY A 78 -0.08 -13.80 11.06
C GLY A 78 -0.43 -12.35 10.70
N ALA A 79 -1.23 -12.11 9.66
CA ALA A 79 -1.78 -10.80 9.33
C ALA A 79 -2.42 -10.09 10.55
N ASN A 80 -3.09 -10.85 11.43
CA ASN A 80 -3.68 -10.32 12.66
C ASN A 80 -2.66 -9.69 13.63
N ASN A 81 -1.38 -10.06 13.55
CA ASN A 81 -0.33 -9.43 14.35
C ASN A 81 0.05 -8.03 13.84
N VAL A 82 -0.30 -7.70 12.59
CA VAL A 82 -0.13 -6.36 12.03
C VAL A 82 -1.44 -5.62 12.19
N GLU A 83 -1.53 -4.90 13.31
CA GLU A 83 -2.63 -3.99 13.60
C GLU A 83 -4.02 -4.67 13.47
N GLY A 84 -4.13 -5.93 13.92
CA GLY A 84 -5.39 -6.69 13.87
C GLY A 84 -5.81 -7.13 12.47
N GLY A 85 -4.90 -7.16 11.50
CA GLY A 85 -5.22 -7.52 10.12
C GLY A 85 -5.93 -6.40 9.35
N CYS A 86 -5.77 -5.15 9.79
CA CYS A 86 -6.61 -4.05 9.31
C CYS A 86 -6.42 -3.64 7.82
N TYR A 87 -5.39 -4.13 7.14
CA TYR A 87 -5.18 -3.91 5.71
C TYR A 87 -5.70 -5.05 4.83
N TRP A 88 -6.35 -6.04 5.43
CA TRP A 88 -7.01 -7.16 4.76
C TRP A 88 -8.51 -7.15 5.11
#